data_AF-A0A398CJA2-F1
#
_entry.id   AF-A0A398CJA2-F1
#
_cell.length_a   1.000
_cell.length_b   1.000
_cell.length_c   1.000
_cell.angle_alpha   90.00
_cell.angle_beta   90.00
_cell.angle_gamma   90.00
#
_symmetry.space_group_name_H-M   'P 1'
#
loop_
_entity.id
_entity.type
_entity.pdbx_description
1 polymer ?
#
loop_
_entity_poly.entity_id
_entity_poly.type
_entity_poly.pdbx_seq_one_letter_code
_entity_poly.pdbx_strand_id
1 'polypeptide(L)'
;MWTEIAAFLKANTTETLLISIIGTILVWMYKQFKGMIDRKQQNELTIAQLKQGLFTKLELSIASVLHLDNEGSKQQMYALLGECGPYLTSTQRTVIRDYYKQFNPMLLHSLQALTVNEVEKLGRQLDKIRENEDSSEWFSYIMRLYAPFGPILLFVMITLYIVFVFSLVREGASLWIQICILLLGATVFVSATLFISMIVLFVRRELAKQGVKRWCAVALIIASPVLAFAVNRLDMSIIVLVIQILGLVMMSRFKRPSEIVRP
;
A
#
# COMPACT_ATOMS: atom_id res chain seq x y z
N MET A 1 30.07 -24.19 24.29
CA MET A 1 29.06 -23.47 23.48
C MET A 1 28.73 -24.16 22.16
N TRP A 2 29.57 -24.14 21.11
CA TRP A 2 29.23 -24.83 19.83
C TRP A 2 29.13 -26.36 19.94
N THR A 3 29.96 -26.96 20.81
CA THR A 3 29.95 -28.40 21.11
C THR A 3 28.72 -28.83 21.91
N GLU A 4 28.18 -27.96 22.76
CA GLU A 4 26.95 -28.21 23.52
C GLU A 4 25.72 -28.04 22.63
N ILE A 5 25.71 -27.05 21.73
CA ILE A 5 24.68 -26.88 20.70
C ILE A 5 24.66 -28.12 19.78
N ALA A 6 25.83 -28.63 19.38
CA ALA A 6 25.96 -29.84 18.58
C ALA A 6 25.51 -31.12 19.32
N ALA A 7 25.75 -31.20 20.64
CA ALA A 7 25.26 -32.31 21.47
C ALA A 7 23.73 -32.25 21.66
N PHE A 8 23.17 -31.05 21.81
CA PHE A 8 21.71 -30.81 21.91
C PHE A 8 20.99 -31.12 20.58
N LEU A 9 21.58 -30.70 19.45
CA LEU A 9 21.18 -31.05 18.08
C LEU A 9 21.09 -32.57 17.85
N LYS A 10 22.03 -33.31 18.43
CA LYS A 10 22.14 -34.77 18.28
C LYS A 10 21.14 -35.53 19.17
N ALA A 11 20.72 -34.94 20.28
CA ALA A 11 19.77 -35.53 21.23
C ALA A 11 18.29 -35.34 20.83
N ASN A 12 17.93 -34.19 20.24
CA ASN A 12 16.57 -33.88 19.76
C ASN A 12 16.55 -33.62 18.25
N THR A 13 16.80 -34.67 17.47
CA THR A 13 16.92 -34.60 16.00
C THR A 13 15.68 -34.02 15.31
N THR A 14 14.48 -34.30 15.82
CA THR A 14 13.22 -33.82 15.23
C THR A 14 12.98 -32.34 15.51
N GLU A 15 13.16 -31.90 16.76
CA GLU A 15 12.96 -30.50 17.14
C GLU A 15 13.99 -29.60 16.49
N THR A 16 15.24 -30.06 16.39
CA THR A 16 16.29 -29.22 15.84
C THR A 16 16.25 -29.12 14.31
N LEU A 17 15.76 -30.17 13.64
CA LEU A 17 15.41 -30.10 12.23
C LEU A 17 14.28 -29.08 11.99
N LEU A 18 13.27 -29.04 12.87
CA LEU A 18 12.16 -28.10 12.79
C LEU A 18 12.63 -26.65 13.01
N ILE A 19 13.48 -26.40 14.03
CA ILE A 19 14.10 -25.09 14.28
C ILE A 19 14.95 -24.66 13.09
N SER A 20 15.72 -25.56 12.49
CA SER A 20 16.55 -25.27 11.32
C SER A 20 15.71 -24.88 10.09
N ILE A 21 14.62 -25.58 9.83
CA ILE A 21 13.69 -25.25 8.73
C ILE A 21 13.05 -23.88 8.98
N ILE A 22 12.50 -23.64 10.18
CA ILE A 22 11.88 -22.35 10.51
C ILE A 22 12.90 -21.21 10.40
N GLY A 23 14.10 -21.40 10.96
CA GLY A 23 15.19 -20.42 10.89
C GLY A 23 15.58 -20.09 9.44
N THR A 24 15.71 -21.11 8.60
CA THR A 24 16.03 -20.93 7.17
C THR A 24 14.94 -20.14 6.44
N ILE A 25 13.65 -20.46 6.70
CA ILE A 25 12.52 -19.73 6.12
C ILE A 25 12.50 -18.27 6.59
N LEU A 26 12.70 -18.00 7.88
CA LEU A 26 12.72 -16.63 8.42
C LEU A 26 13.85 -15.78 7.83
N VAL A 27 15.06 -16.35 7.72
CA VAL A 27 16.21 -15.67 7.10
C VAL A 27 15.94 -15.40 5.62
N TRP A 28 15.37 -16.37 4.91
CA TRP A 28 15.00 -16.20 3.50
C TRP A 28 13.93 -15.11 3.33
N MET A 29 12.86 -15.12 4.14
CA MET A 29 11.81 -14.11 4.12
C MET A 29 12.37 -12.72 4.42
N TYR A 30 13.23 -12.59 5.43
CA TYR A 30 13.92 -11.34 5.74
C TYR A 30 14.68 -10.81 4.52
N LYS A 31 15.46 -11.66 3.86
CA LYS A 31 16.21 -11.27 2.65
C LYS A 31 15.28 -10.84 1.51
N GLN A 32 14.18 -11.55 1.29
CA GLN A 32 13.19 -11.21 0.26
C GLN A 32 12.51 -9.87 0.54
N PHE A 33 12.01 -9.65 1.76
CA PHE A 33 11.35 -8.41 2.13
C PHE A 33 12.30 -7.22 2.07
N LYS A 34 13.54 -7.38 2.57
CA LYS A 34 14.57 -6.36 2.44
C LYS A 34 14.81 -6.00 0.97
N GLY A 35 15.05 -7.00 0.12
CA GLY A 35 15.29 -6.77 -1.31
C GLY A 35 14.11 -6.09 -2.02
N MET A 36 12.88 -6.39 -1.64
CA MET A 36 11.68 -5.75 -2.19
C MET A 36 11.54 -4.29 -1.75
N ILE A 37 11.83 -3.99 -0.47
CA ILE A 37 11.79 -2.63 0.08
C ILE A 37 12.87 -1.77 -0.59
N ASP A 38 14.10 -2.28 -0.68
CA ASP A 38 15.23 -1.57 -1.29
C ASP A 38 14.94 -1.26 -2.77
N ARG A 39 14.45 -2.26 -3.53
CA ARG A 39 14.03 -2.05 -4.94
C ARG A 39 12.92 -1.02 -5.08
N LYS A 40 11.93 -1.02 -4.17
CA LYS A 40 10.84 -0.04 -4.22
C LYS A 40 11.37 1.37 -3.99
N GLN A 41 12.23 1.57 -2.99
CA GLN A 41 12.85 2.87 -2.71
C GLN A 41 13.69 3.35 -3.90
N GLN A 42 14.51 2.47 -4.47
CA GLN A 42 15.33 2.79 -5.63
C GLN A 42 14.47 3.14 -6.86
N ASN A 43 13.39 2.40 -7.10
CA ASN A 43 12.45 2.70 -8.18
C ASN A 43 11.75 4.04 -7.97
N GLU A 44 11.28 4.36 -6.77
CA GLU A 44 10.66 5.65 -6.46
C GLU A 44 11.62 6.81 -6.70
N LEU A 45 12.88 6.68 -6.27
CA LEU A 45 13.93 7.67 -6.51
C LEU A 45 14.23 7.83 -8.01
N THR A 46 14.40 6.72 -8.73
CA THR A 46 14.67 6.74 -10.18
C THR A 46 13.54 7.40 -10.95
N ILE A 47 12.29 7.12 -10.59
CA ILE A 47 11.10 7.73 -11.20
C ILE A 47 11.05 9.23 -10.88
N ALA A 48 11.34 9.64 -9.64
CA ALA A 48 11.36 11.05 -9.26
C ALA A 48 12.44 11.83 -10.02
N GLN A 49 13.65 11.28 -10.13
CA GLN A 49 14.75 11.86 -10.91
C GLN A 49 14.41 11.96 -12.41
N LEU A 50 13.83 10.90 -12.97
CA LEU A 50 13.39 10.90 -14.38
C LEU A 50 12.31 11.97 -14.62
N LYS A 51 11.32 12.09 -13.74
CA LYS A 51 10.30 13.14 -13.81
C LYS A 51 10.90 14.53 -13.72
N GLN A 52 11.81 14.76 -12.77
CA GLN A 52 12.48 16.06 -12.62
C GLN A 52 13.23 16.41 -13.91
N GLY A 53 14.05 15.48 -14.43
CA GLY A 53 14.80 15.70 -15.67
C GLY A 53 13.91 16.00 -16.87
N LEU A 54 12.78 15.31 -17.01
CA LEU A 54 11.81 15.56 -18.08
C LEU A 54 11.10 16.91 -17.91
N PHE A 55 10.64 17.25 -16.71
CA PHE A 55 9.95 18.52 -16.46
C PHE A 55 10.88 19.73 -16.58
N THR A 56 12.15 19.62 -16.17
CA THR A 56 13.13 20.68 -16.38
C THR A 56 13.43 20.88 -17.87
N LYS A 57 13.56 19.79 -18.66
CA LYS A 57 13.67 19.91 -20.13
C LYS A 57 12.43 20.56 -20.75
N LEU A 58 11.24 20.18 -20.28
CA LEU A 58 9.99 20.75 -20.76
C LEU A 58 9.89 22.25 -20.41
N GLU A 59 10.25 22.64 -19.20
CA GLU A 59 10.30 24.04 -18.77
C GLU A 59 11.22 24.88 -19.67
N LEU A 60 12.44 24.40 -19.92
CA LEU A 60 13.40 25.06 -20.80
C LEU A 60 12.87 25.17 -22.24
N SER A 61 12.22 24.13 -22.74
CA SER A 61 11.63 24.13 -24.09
C SER A 61 10.41 25.04 -24.20
N ILE A 62 9.61 25.18 -23.15
CA ILE A 62 8.51 26.14 -23.10
C ILE A 62 9.08 27.57 -23.09
N ALA A 63 10.11 27.81 -22.27
CA ALA A 63 10.78 29.10 -22.22
C ALA A 63 11.40 29.47 -23.57
N SER A 64 12.01 28.51 -24.28
CA SER A 64 12.60 28.75 -25.60
C SER A 64 11.55 29.11 -26.64
N VAL A 65 10.38 28.46 -26.64
CA VAL A 65 9.25 28.83 -27.51
C VAL A 65 8.75 30.23 -27.19
N LEU A 66 8.63 30.59 -25.91
CA LEU A 66 8.15 31.91 -25.49
C LEU A 66 9.12 33.06 -25.86
N HIS A 67 10.43 32.80 -25.92
CA HIS A 67 11.45 33.85 -26.17
C HIS A 67 11.94 33.90 -27.62
N LEU A 68 12.13 32.75 -28.27
CA LEU A 68 12.70 32.67 -29.62
C LEU A 68 11.62 32.50 -30.70
N ASP A 69 10.46 31.95 -30.34
CA ASP A 69 9.31 31.67 -31.21
C ASP A 69 9.66 31.01 -32.57
N ASN A 70 10.70 30.17 -32.60
CA ASN A 70 11.11 29.48 -33.81
C ASN A 70 10.43 28.11 -33.96
N GLU A 71 10.24 27.66 -35.21
CA GLU A 71 9.62 26.36 -35.52
C GLU A 71 10.38 25.18 -34.89
N GLY A 72 11.71 25.26 -34.81
CA GLY A 72 12.53 24.24 -34.16
C GLY A 72 12.23 24.06 -32.67
N SER A 73 12.04 25.16 -31.92
CA SER A 73 11.66 25.10 -30.50
C SER A 73 10.25 24.57 -30.32
N LYS A 74 9.31 24.92 -31.22
CA LYS A 74 7.94 24.39 -31.19
C LYS A 74 7.93 22.87 -31.40
N GLN A 75 8.69 22.38 -32.38
CA GLN A 75 8.83 20.95 -32.63
C GLN A 75 9.46 20.22 -31.43
N GLN A 76 10.52 20.79 -30.84
CA GLN A 76 11.17 20.23 -29.65
C GLN A 76 10.21 20.18 -28.45
N MET A 77 9.42 21.24 -28.25
CA MET A 77 8.42 21.29 -27.18
C MET A 77 7.35 20.22 -27.38
N TYR A 78 6.85 20.03 -28.62
CA TYR A 78 5.86 18.98 -28.90
C TYR A 78 6.40 17.57 -28.65
N ALA A 79 7.65 17.31 -29.03
CA ALA A 79 8.30 16.04 -28.73
C ALA A 79 8.38 15.80 -27.21
N LEU A 80 8.85 16.80 -26.45
CA LEU A 80 8.96 16.72 -24.99
C LEU A 80 7.60 16.59 -24.29
N LEU A 81 6.54 17.23 -24.80
CA LEU A 81 5.18 17.05 -24.30
C LEU A 81 4.67 15.62 -24.51
N GLY A 82 5.03 15.00 -25.65
CA GLY A 82 4.75 13.59 -25.92
C GLY A 82 5.47 12.66 -24.93
N GLU A 83 6.77 12.89 -24.70
CA GLU A 83 7.57 12.12 -23.74
C GLU A 83 7.08 12.30 -22.29
N CYS A 84 6.63 13.49 -21.92
CA CYS A 84 6.07 13.78 -20.60
C CYS A 84 4.65 13.22 -20.41
N GLY A 85 3.97 12.82 -21.49
CA GLY A 85 2.59 12.32 -21.52
C GLY A 85 2.16 11.48 -20.31
N PRO A 86 2.88 10.39 -19.97
CA PRO A 86 2.56 9.50 -18.85
C PRO A 86 2.59 10.17 -17.47
N TYR A 87 3.36 11.24 -17.32
CA TYR A 87 3.65 11.89 -16.04
C TYR A 87 2.85 13.17 -15.80
N LEU A 88 2.19 13.69 -16.83
CA LEU A 88 1.39 14.91 -16.74
C LEU A 88 0.11 14.70 -15.92
N THR A 89 -0.23 15.69 -15.11
CA THR A 89 -1.50 15.76 -14.38
C THR A 89 -2.67 16.02 -15.31
N SER A 90 -3.90 15.75 -14.83
CA SER A 90 -5.11 16.03 -15.61
C SER A 90 -5.20 17.51 -16.00
N THR A 91 -4.81 18.42 -15.10
CA THR A 91 -4.81 19.87 -15.34
C THR A 91 -3.83 20.25 -16.44
N GLN A 92 -2.58 19.77 -16.38
CA GLN A 92 -1.57 20.01 -17.41
C GLN A 92 -2.02 19.48 -18.77
N ARG A 93 -2.60 18.27 -18.82
CA ARG A 93 -3.15 17.68 -20.06
C ARG A 93 -4.27 18.52 -20.66
N THR A 94 -5.13 19.12 -19.84
CA THR A 94 -6.18 20.03 -20.32
C THR A 94 -5.57 21.31 -20.91
N VAL A 95 -4.62 21.94 -20.19
CA VAL A 95 -3.93 23.15 -20.67
C VAL A 95 -3.21 22.90 -22.00
N ILE A 96 -2.53 21.76 -22.12
CA ILE A 96 -1.85 21.35 -23.37
C ILE A 96 -2.86 21.17 -24.50
N ARG A 97 -3.99 20.50 -24.25
CA ARG A 97 -5.03 20.30 -25.26
C ARG A 97 -5.63 21.62 -25.71
N ASP A 98 -5.87 22.54 -24.79
CA ASP A 98 -6.43 23.86 -25.10
C ASP A 98 -5.41 24.73 -25.86
N TYR A 99 -4.12 24.60 -25.52
CA TYR A 99 -3.04 25.21 -26.29
C TYR A 99 -3.02 24.70 -27.74
N TYR A 100 -3.11 23.40 -27.98
CA TYR A 100 -3.17 22.85 -29.34
C TYR A 100 -4.39 23.30 -30.15
N LYS A 101 -5.49 23.67 -29.48
CA LYS A 101 -6.71 24.15 -30.16
C LYS A 101 -6.64 25.62 -30.53
N GLN A 102 -6.05 26.44 -29.66
CA GLN A 102 -6.13 27.90 -29.75
C GLN A 102 -4.79 28.57 -30.10
N PHE A 103 -3.68 27.84 -29.98
CA PHE A 103 -2.31 28.34 -30.13
C PHE A 103 -2.03 29.63 -29.35
N ASN A 104 -2.71 29.79 -28.20
CA ASN A 104 -2.63 31.01 -27.39
C ASN A 104 -1.39 30.96 -26.48
N PRO A 105 -0.45 31.94 -26.58
CA PRO A 105 0.75 31.98 -25.74
C PRO A 105 0.46 32.14 -24.24
N MET A 106 -0.70 32.67 -23.83
CA MET A 106 -1.08 32.74 -22.42
C MET A 106 -1.25 31.35 -21.77
N LEU A 107 -1.72 30.37 -22.54
CA LEU A 107 -1.83 28.97 -22.07
C LEU A 107 -0.45 28.35 -21.88
N LEU A 108 0.52 28.77 -22.68
CA LEU A 108 1.90 28.33 -22.59
C LEU A 108 2.59 28.89 -21.33
N HIS A 109 2.36 30.16 -20.97
CA HIS A 109 2.78 30.71 -19.68
C HIS A 109 2.16 29.97 -18.49
N SER A 110 0.88 29.62 -18.58
CA SER A 110 0.20 28.83 -17.54
C SER A 110 0.81 27.44 -17.40
N LEU A 111 1.13 26.79 -18.52
CA LEU A 111 1.81 25.49 -18.55
C LEU A 111 3.22 25.58 -17.97
N GLN A 112 3.96 26.67 -18.27
CA GLN A 112 5.28 26.93 -17.70
C GLN A 112 5.19 27.02 -16.17
N ALA A 113 4.27 27.83 -15.63
CA ALA A 113 4.10 27.99 -14.19
C ALA A 113 3.73 26.66 -13.49
N LEU A 114 2.85 25.87 -14.10
CA LEU A 114 2.52 24.52 -13.60
C LEU A 114 3.72 23.58 -13.62
N THR A 115 4.56 23.68 -14.65
CA THR A 115 5.75 22.84 -14.80
C THR A 115 6.82 23.21 -13.77
N VAL A 116 7.11 24.51 -13.61
CA VAL A 116 8.04 25.04 -12.60
C VAL A 116 7.64 24.59 -11.19
N ASN A 117 6.36 24.69 -10.85
CA ASN A 117 5.87 24.26 -9.54
C ASN A 117 6.07 22.74 -9.31
N GLU A 118 5.85 21.91 -10.33
CA GLU A 118 6.14 20.47 -10.23
C GLU A 118 7.66 20.19 -10.14
N VAL A 119 8.50 20.94 -10.86
CA VAL A 119 9.97 20.85 -10.75
C VAL A 119 10.43 21.21 -9.34
N GLU A 120 9.98 22.33 -8.78
CA GLU A 120 10.31 22.72 -7.41
C GLU A 120 9.85 21.70 -6.38
N LYS A 121 8.63 21.18 -6.54
CA LYS A 121 8.08 20.15 -5.66
C LYS A 121 8.89 18.86 -5.72
N LEU A 122 9.27 18.42 -6.92
CA LEU A 122 10.13 17.25 -7.12
C LEU A 122 11.54 17.49 -6.55
N GLY A 123 12.10 18.68 -6.73
CA GLY A 123 13.37 19.10 -6.13
C GLY A 123 13.33 19.01 -4.61
N ARG A 124 12.32 19.63 -3.97
CA ARG A 124 12.13 19.52 -2.51
C ARG A 124 11.93 18.08 -2.03
N GLN A 125 11.32 17.20 -2.83
CA GLN A 125 11.19 15.79 -2.49
C GLN A 125 12.53 15.06 -2.56
N LEU A 126 13.33 15.31 -3.60
CA LEU A 126 14.65 14.70 -3.77
C LEU A 126 15.65 15.23 -2.74
N ASP A 127 15.63 16.52 -2.44
CA ASP A 127 16.47 17.13 -1.40
C ASP A 127 16.16 16.53 -0.04
N LYS A 128 14.87 16.33 0.30
CA LYS A 128 14.47 15.62 1.53
C LYS A 128 14.95 14.18 1.55
N ILE A 129 14.97 13.49 0.41
CA ILE A 129 15.47 12.11 0.35
C ILE A 129 16.98 12.10 0.58
N ARG A 130 17.71 13.04 -0.02
CA ARG A 130 19.16 13.19 0.10
C ARG A 130 19.60 13.63 1.50
N GLU A 131 18.90 14.61 2.08
CA GLU A 131 19.18 15.11 3.44
C GLU A 131 18.88 14.05 4.52
N ASN A 132 17.85 13.20 4.30
CA ASN A 132 17.62 12.03 5.15
C ASN A 132 18.71 10.96 5.00
N GLU A 133 19.37 10.88 3.85
CA GLU A 133 20.50 9.98 3.62
C GLU A 133 21.73 10.46 4.41
N ASP A 134 22.02 11.77 4.38
CA ASP A 134 23.22 12.35 5.01
C ASP A 134 23.11 12.57 6.53
N SER A 135 21.95 12.97 7.05
CA SER A 135 21.80 13.40 8.47
C SER A 135 21.40 12.28 9.43
N SER A 136 21.03 11.11 8.93
CA SER A 136 20.42 10.05 9.75
C SER A 136 20.94 8.64 9.46
N GLU A 137 22.16 8.50 8.91
CA GLU A 137 22.71 7.21 8.48
C GLU A 137 22.48 6.06 9.48
N TRP A 138 22.74 6.29 10.77
CA TRP A 138 22.52 5.27 11.81
C TRP A 138 21.03 4.98 12.08
N PHE A 139 20.20 6.00 12.21
CA PHE A 139 18.77 5.82 12.48
C PHE A 139 18.04 5.22 11.26
N SER A 140 18.37 5.70 10.06
CA SER A 140 17.91 5.17 8.78
C SER A 140 18.37 3.74 8.56
N TYR A 141 19.61 3.40 8.91
CA TYR A 141 20.11 2.03 8.84
C TYR A 141 19.36 1.09 9.80
N ILE A 142 19.15 1.53 11.05
CA ILE A 142 18.36 0.78 12.04
C ILE A 142 16.92 0.61 11.54
N MET A 143 16.28 1.67 11.04
CA MET A 143 14.92 1.62 10.53
C MET A 143 14.80 0.72 9.29
N ARG A 144 15.78 0.73 8.38
CA ARG A 144 15.85 -0.20 7.24
C ARG A 144 16.06 -1.65 7.68
N LEU A 145 16.81 -1.88 8.76
CA LEU A 145 16.99 -3.21 9.34
C LEU A 145 15.69 -3.73 9.98
N TYR A 146 14.92 -2.85 10.62
CA TYR A 146 13.64 -3.19 11.26
C TYR A 146 12.43 -3.25 10.29
N ALA A 147 12.50 -2.54 9.16
CA ALA A 147 11.43 -2.52 8.15
C ALA A 147 10.94 -3.91 7.69
N PRO A 148 11.80 -4.91 7.40
CA PRO A 148 11.36 -6.25 7.05
C PRO A 148 10.75 -7.06 8.21
N PHE A 149 10.90 -6.63 9.48
CA PHE A 149 10.31 -7.35 10.61
C PHE A 149 8.79 -7.20 10.68
N GLY A 150 8.23 -6.08 10.23
CA GLY A 150 6.78 -5.88 10.18
C GLY A 150 6.04 -7.00 9.43
N PRO A 151 6.38 -7.27 8.14
CA PRO A 151 5.75 -8.35 7.39
C PRO A 151 6.08 -9.75 7.94
N ILE A 152 7.26 -9.96 8.52
CA ILE A 152 7.61 -11.22 9.19
C ILE A 152 6.71 -11.44 10.42
N LEU A 153 6.55 -10.43 11.26
CA LEU A 153 5.71 -10.49 12.45
C LEU A 153 4.25 -10.74 12.06
N LEU A 154 3.77 -10.07 11.00
CA LEU A 154 2.44 -10.33 10.45
C LEU A 154 2.30 -11.77 9.96
N PHE A 155 3.30 -12.30 9.24
CA PHE A 155 3.31 -13.71 8.80
C PHE A 155 3.24 -14.66 10.00
N VAL A 156 4.09 -14.47 11.00
CA VAL A 156 4.10 -15.29 12.23
C VAL A 156 2.74 -15.22 12.94
N MET A 157 2.14 -14.03 13.08
CA MET A 157 0.82 -13.86 13.67
C MET A 157 -0.28 -14.61 12.89
N ILE A 158 -0.24 -14.56 11.55
CA ILE A 158 -1.18 -15.32 10.71
C ILE A 158 -0.96 -16.82 10.87
N THR A 159 0.29 -17.30 10.89
CA THR A 159 0.60 -18.72 11.09
C THR A 159 0.11 -19.20 12.45
N LEU A 160 0.38 -18.45 13.53
CA LEU A 160 -0.11 -18.77 14.86
C LEU A 160 -1.64 -18.79 14.91
N TYR A 161 -2.30 -17.84 14.25
CA TYR A 161 -3.75 -17.81 14.14
C TYR A 161 -4.31 -19.05 13.44
N ILE A 162 -3.72 -19.46 12.32
CA ILE A 162 -4.15 -20.67 11.58
C ILE A 162 -3.97 -21.92 12.44
N VAL A 163 -2.82 -22.05 13.10
CA VAL A 163 -2.54 -23.18 14.00
C VAL A 163 -3.53 -23.21 15.17
N PHE A 164 -3.84 -22.05 15.75
CA PHE A 164 -4.83 -21.93 16.82
C PHE A 164 -6.23 -22.37 16.36
N VAL A 165 -6.72 -21.87 15.23
CA VAL A 165 -8.02 -22.28 14.67
C VAL A 165 -8.03 -23.78 14.38
N PHE A 166 -6.96 -24.32 13.81
CA PHE A 166 -6.87 -25.74 13.51
C PHE A 166 -6.86 -26.62 14.77
N SER A 167 -6.21 -26.17 15.84
CA SER A 167 -6.26 -26.83 17.15
C SER A 167 -7.69 -26.88 17.69
N LEU A 168 -8.41 -25.75 17.64
CA LEU A 168 -9.81 -25.69 18.06
C LEU A 168 -10.73 -26.59 17.22
N VAL A 169 -10.49 -26.68 15.91
CA VAL A 169 -11.24 -27.57 15.04
C VAL A 169 -11.02 -29.04 15.44
N ARG A 170 -9.81 -29.44 15.82
CA ARG A 170 -9.52 -30.83 16.24
C ARG A 170 -10.23 -31.24 17.52
N GLU A 171 -10.52 -30.29 18.40
CA GLU A 171 -11.23 -30.54 19.66
C GLU A 171 -12.76 -30.71 19.46
N GLY A 172 -13.29 -30.37 18.28
CA GLY A 172 -14.71 -30.49 17.98
C GLY A 172 -15.19 -31.94 17.95
N ALA A 173 -16.17 -32.27 18.80
CA ALA A 173 -16.70 -33.63 18.96
C ALA A 173 -17.46 -34.19 17.73
N SER A 174 -17.95 -33.32 16.84
CA SER A 174 -18.67 -33.72 15.62
C SER A 174 -18.22 -32.90 14.41
N LEU A 175 -18.29 -33.49 13.20
CA LEU A 175 -17.94 -32.79 11.96
C LEU A 175 -18.70 -31.48 11.78
N TRP A 176 -19.96 -31.41 12.25
CA TRP A 176 -20.75 -30.19 12.22
C TRP A 176 -20.13 -29.08 13.08
N ILE A 177 -19.75 -29.39 14.31
CA ILE A 177 -19.08 -28.44 15.22
C ILE A 177 -17.74 -27.99 14.64
N GLN A 178 -17.00 -28.91 14.02
CA GLN A 178 -15.72 -28.60 13.35
C GLN A 178 -15.89 -27.59 12.22
N ILE A 179 -16.92 -27.77 11.38
CA ILE A 179 -17.28 -26.81 10.32
C ILE A 179 -17.67 -25.45 10.92
N CYS A 180 -18.49 -25.44 11.96
CA CYS A 180 -18.90 -24.19 12.63
C CYS A 180 -17.73 -23.43 13.24
N ILE A 181 -16.76 -24.11 13.86
CA ILE A 181 -15.54 -23.51 14.42
C ILE A 181 -14.66 -22.95 13.29
N LEU A 182 -14.50 -23.68 12.19
CA LEU A 182 -13.73 -23.21 11.04
C LEU A 182 -14.37 -21.96 10.41
N LEU A 183 -15.69 -21.95 10.24
CA LEU A 183 -16.44 -20.79 9.78
C LEU A 183 -16.29 -19.61 10.74
N LEU A 184 -16.37 -19.84 12.05
CA LEU A 184 -16.13 -18.80 13.04
C LEU A 184 -14.72 -18.21 12.90
N GLY A 185 -13.70 -19.06 12.79
CA GLY A 185 -12.32 -18.63 12.54
C GLY A 185 -12.19 -17.81 11.25
N ALA A 186 -12.84 -18.20 10.17
CA ALA A 186 -12.84 -17.39 8.94
C ALA A 186 -13.52 -16.02 9.16
N THR A 187 -14.67 -15.97 9.82
CA THR A 187 -15.42 -14.73 10.06
C THR A 187 -14.69 -13.75 10.99
N VAL A 188 -14.01 -14.25 12.02
CA VAL A 188 -13.17 -13.45 12.92
C VAL A 188 -11.98 -12.88 12.15
N PHE A 189 -11.34 -13.66 11.27
CA PHE A 189 -10.24 -13.20 10.45
C PHE A 189 -10.65 -12.08 9.49
N VAL A 190 -11.78 -12.23 8.80
CA VAL A 190 -12.34 -11.18 7.91
C VAL A 190 -12.65 -9.91 8.69
N SER A 191 -13.20 -10.03 9.89
CA SER A 191 -13.52 -8.86 10.74
C SER A 191 -12.27 -8.14 11.22
N ALA A 192 -11.26 -8.89 11.68
CA ALA A 192 -9.99 -8.34 12.14
C ALA A 192 -9.25 -7.60 11.02
N THR A 193 -9.22 -8.17 9.81
CA THR A 193 -8.57 -7.54 8.64
C THR A 193 -9.25 -6.23 8.23
N LEU A 194 -10.58 -6.18 8.27
CA LEU A 194 -11.34 -4.94 8.02
C LEU A 194 -11.16 -3.91 9.13
N PHE A 195 -11.10 -4.34 10.38
CA PHE A 195 -10.83 -3.46 11.52
C PHE A 195 -9.45 -2.79 11.41
N ILE A 196 -8.40 -3.57 11.13
CA ILE A 196 -7.06 -3.04 10.88
C ILE A 196 -7.06 -2.06 9.69
N SER A 197 -7.76 -2.42 8.61
CA SER A 197 -7.90 -1.54 7.44
C SER A 197 -8.58 -0.21 7.80
N MET A 198 -9.56 -0.24 8.71
CA MET A 198 -10.25 0.96 9.20
C MET A 198 -9.31 1.86 10.03
N ILE A 199 -8.48 1.28 10.90
CA ILE A 199 -7.44 2.02 11.63
C ILE A 199 -6.45 2.69 10.66
N VAL A 200 -6.00 1.97 9.63
CA VAL A 200 -5.07 2.55 8.64
C VAL A 200 -5.69 3.73 7.90
N LEU A 201 -6.96 3.60 7.49
CA LEU A 201 -7.70 4.69 6.85
C LEU A 201 -7.92 5.87 7.80
N PHE A 202 -8.12 5.59 9.10
CA PHE A 202 -8.24 6.61 10.15
C PHE A 202 -6.97 7.44 10.24
N VAL A 203 -5.82 6.78 10.36
CA VAL A 203 -4.50 7.42 10.44
C VAL A 203 -4.23 8.27 9.20
N ARG A 204 -4.63 7.80 8.00
CA ARG A 204 -4.47 8.53 6.74
C ARG A 204 -5.48 9.66 6.53
N ARG A 205 -6.43 9.87 7.46
CA ARG A 205 -7.54 10.84 7.35
C ARG A 205 -8.40 10.67 6.09
N GLU A 206 -8.39 9.49 5.48
CA GLU A 206 -9.17 9.18 4.27
C GLU A 206 -10.60 8.72 4.60
N LEU A 207 -10.91 8.55 5.88
CA LEU A 207 -12.20 8.07 6.40
C LEU A 207 -13.40 8.95 6.05
N ALA A 208 -13.20 10.27 6.00
CA ALA A 208 -14.28 11.22 5.70
C ALA A 208 -14.86 11.02 4.28
N LYS A 209 -14.11 10.36 3.39
CA LYS A 209 -14.47 10.20 1.97
C LYS A 209 -15.36 8.97 1.68
N GLN A 210 -15.69 8.15 2.69
CA GLN A 210 -16.35 6.85 2.44
C GLN A 210 -17.88 6.85 2.51
N GLY A 211 -18.51 7.87 3.12
CA GLY A 211 -19.97 7.99 3.24
C GLY A 211 -20.61 7.05 4.28
N VAL A 212 -21.71 7.49 4.89
CA VAL A 212 -22.35 6.81 6.06
C VAL A 212 -22.77 5.36 5.77
N LYS A 213 -23.25 5.07 4.55
CA LYS A 213 -23.71 3.72 4.17
C LYS A 213 -22.59 2.67 4.19
N ARG A 214 -21.39 3.03 3.72
CA ARG A 214 -20.22 2.13 3.76
C ARG A 214 -19.72 1.93 5.18
N TRP A 215 -19.75 2.99 5.99
CA TRP A 215 -19.43 2.91 7.41
C TRP A 215 -20.31 1.92 8.16
N CYS A 216 -21.62 1.99 7.94
CA CYS A 216 -22.55 1.06 8.55
C CYS A 216 -22.26 -0.40 8.13
N ALA A 217 -21.99 -0.63 6.85
CA ALA A 217 -21.63 -1.97 6.36
C ALA A 217 -20.32 -2.48 6.99
N VAL A 218 -19.28 -1.64 7.09
CA VAL A 218 -18.01 -2.02 7.73
C VAL A 218 -18.19 -2.32 9.22
N ALA A 219 -18.91 -1.46 9.94
CA ALA A 219 -19.19 -1.67 11.37
C ALA A 219 -19.96 -2.97 11.61
N LEU A 220 -20.94 -3.26 10.74
CA LEU A 220 -21.75 -4.46 10.81
C LEU A 220 -20.94 -5.74 10.53
N ILE A 221 -20.00 -5.71 9.57
CA ILE A 221 -19.09 -6.84 9.32
C ILE A 221 -18.15 -7.05 10.51
N ILE A 222 -17.60 -5.98 11.10
CA ILE A 222 -16.66 -6.06 12.22
C ILE A 222 -17.35 -6.60 13.48
N ALA A 223 -18.59 -6.17 13.74
CA ALA A 223 -19.34 -6.58 14.92
C ALA A 223 -19.99 -7.97 14.78
N SER A 224 -20.14 -8.50 13.56
CA SER A 224 -20.92 -9.72 13.33
C SER A 224 -20.39 -10.96 14.07
N PRO A 225 -19.08 -11.22 14.23
CA PRO A 225 -18.62 -12.41 14.96
C PRO A 225 -19.02 -12.41 16.44
N VAL A 226 -19.26 -11.23 17.02
CA VAL A 226 -19.70 -11.09 18.42
C VAL A 226 -21.04 -11.79 18.67
N LEU A 227 -21.91 -11.88 17.65
CA LEU A 227 -23.20 -12.56 17.76
C LEU A 227 -23.05 -14.06 18.06
N ALA A 228 -22.03 -14.72 17.50
CA ALA A 228 -21.77 -16.12 17.77
C ALA A 228 -21.35 -16.37 19.24
N PHE A 229 -20.62 -15.43 19.84
CA PHE A 229 -20.21 -15.47 21.24
C PHE A 229 -21.35 -15.07 22.19
N ALA A 230 -22.11 -14.03 21.86
CA ALA A 230 -23.16 -13.48 22.73
C ALA A 230 -24.33 -14.45 22.95
N VAL A 231 -24.68 -15.25 21.93
CA VAL A 231 -25.78 -16.24 22.01
C VAL A 231 -25.26 -17.62 22.46
N ASN A 232 -23.95 -17.79 22.61
CA ASN A 232 -23.27 -19.05 22.96
C ASN A 232 -23.74 -20.25 22.10
N ARG A 233 -24.03 -20.01 20.82
CA ARG A 233 -24.45 -21.02 19.85
C ARG A 233 -23.53 -20.98 18.64
N LEU A 234 -22.69 -21.99 18.51
CA LEU A 234 -21.73 -22.10 17.39
C LEU A 234 -22.42 -22.16 16.02
N ASP A 235 -23.66 -22.65 15.95
CA ASP A 235 -24.47 -22.68 14.72
C ASP A 235 -24.72 -21.29 14.12
N MET A 236 -24.64 -20.24 14.94
CA MET A 236 -24.79 -18.86 14.49
C MET A 236 -23.62 -18.40 13.60
N SER A 237 -22.50 -19.13 13.54
CA SER A 237 -21.38 -18.79 12.66
C SER A 237 -21.75 -18.77 11.18
N ILE A 238 -22.73 -19.59 10.76
CA ILE A 238 -23.28 -19.57 9.39
C ILE A 238 -23.99 -18.25 9.12
N ILE A 239 -24.83 -17.79 10.06
CA ILE A 239 -25.56 -16.53 9.94
C ILE A 239 -24.59 -15.35 9.94
N VAL A 240 -23.56 -15.38 10.79
CA VAL A 240 -22.48 -14.40 10.80
C VAL A 240 -21.81 -14.33 9.42
N LEU A 241 -21.46 -15.47 8.83
CA LEU A 241 -20.86 -15.52 7.50
C LEU A 241 -21.78 -14.92 6.42
N VAL A 242 -23.07 -15.24 6.44
CA VAL A 242 -24.06 -14.66 5.52
C VAL A 242 -24.12 -13.14 5.65
N ILE A 243 -24.14 -12.63 6.88
CA ILE A 243 -24.11 -11.19 7.17
C ILE A 243 -22.84 -10.54 6.59
N GLN A 244 -21.68 -11.19 6.75
CA GLN A 244 -20.42 -10.67 6.22
C GLN A 244 -20.38 -10.66 4.69
N ILE A 245 -20.86 -11.72 4.03
CA ILE A 245 -20.93 -11.80 2.56
C ILE A 245 -21.85 -10.69 2.03
N LEU A 246 -23.03 -10.52 2.62
CA LEU A 246 -23.95 -9.45 2.23
C LEU A 246 -23.33 -8.06 2.43
N GLY A 247 -22.65 -7.83 3.56
CA GLY A 247 -21.92 -6.59 3.83
C GLY A 247 -20.85 -6.29 2.78
N LEU A 248 -20.05 -7.30 2.40
CA LEU A 248 -19.02 -7.16 1.36
C LEU A 248 -19.62 -6.87 -0.02
N VAL A 249 -20.72 -7.53 -0.37
CA VAL A 249 -21.47 -7.26 -1.62
C VAL A 249 -22.03 -5.84 -1.64
N MET A 250 -22.57 -5.35 -0.52
CA MET A 250 -23.03 -3.97 -0.41
C MET A 250 -21.87 -2.97 -0.58
N MET A 251 -20.71 -3.25 0.02
CA MET A 251 -19.51 -2.41 -0.13
C MET A 251 -19.02 -2.30 -1.59
N SER A 252 -19.08 -3.40 -2.36
CA SER A 252 -18.65 -3.40 -3.77
C SER A 252 -19.60 -2.61 -4.66
N ARG A 253 -20.90 -2.58 -4.35
CA ARG A 253 -21.90 -1.84 -5.13
C ARG A 253 -21.98 -0.36 -4.82
N PHE A 254 -21.70 0.05 -3.58
CA PHE A 254 -21.73 1.48 -3.25
C PHE A 254 -20.49 2.20 -3.79
N LYS A 255 -20.68 3.09 -4.77
CA LYS A 255 -19.64 3.99 -5.27
C LYS A 255 -19.23 4.98 -4.17
N ARG A 256 -17.93 5.35 -4.12
CA ARG A 256 -17.48 6.45 -3.26
C ARG A 256 -18.29 7.70 -3.61
N PRO A 257 -18.80 8.47 -2.63
CA PRO A 257 -19.40 9.75 -2.94
C PRO A 257 -18.37 10.58 -3.70
N SER A 258 -18.78 11.12 -4.85
CA SER A 258 -17.97 12.07 -5.62
C SER A 258 -17.56 13.19 -4.67
N GLU A 259 -16.26 13.46 -4.56
CA GLU A 259 -15.74 14.60 -3.80
C GLU A 259 -16.56 15.83 -4.19
N ILE A 260 -17.34 16.36 -3.25
CA ILE A 260 -17.97 17.66 -3.42
C ILE A 260 -16.79 18.62 -3.37
N VAL A 261 -16.29 19.00 -4.55
CA VAL A 261 -15.46 20.19 -4.71
C VAL A 261 -16.31 21.33 -4.18
N ARG A 262 -16.05 21.74 -2.93
CA ARG A 262 -16.64 22.97 -2.42
C ARG A 262 -15.90 24.14 -3.11
N PRO A 263 -16.65 25.13 -3.62
CA PRO A 263 -16.08 26.36 -4.16
C PRO A 263 -15.29 27.13 -3.08
#